data_AF-K1RVS3-F1
#
_entry.id   AF-K1RVS3-F1
#
_cell.length_a   1.000
_cell.length_b   1.000
_cell.length_c   1.000
_cell.angle_alpha   90.00
_cell.angle_beta   90.00
_cell.angle_gamma   90.00
#
_symmetry.space_group_name_H-M   'P 1'
#
loop_
_entity.id
_entity.type
_entity.pdbx_description
1 polymer ?
#
loop_
_entity_poly.entity_id
_entity_poly.type
_entity_poly.pdbx_seq_one_letter_code
_entity_poly.pdbx_strand_id
1 'polypeptide(L)'
;AIALQELCNNMGVDNIITFDAHDPRVQNAIPLKGFENVQPAYQMIKALVNNVDDLHLDKEHMMVVSPDEGGMSRCIYYSTVLGLDLGMFYKRRDYSRVVNGRNPILQHQFLGSNIEGKDVMVVDDMISSGESMLEVAKN
;
A
#
# COMPACT_ATOMS: atom_id res chain seq x y z
N ALA A 1 13.22 10.79 -12.34
CA ALA A 1 13.89 10.74 -11.03
C ALA A 1 15.31 11.30 -11.15
N ILE A 2 15.46 12.64 -11.05
CA ILE A 2 16.76 13.31 -11.25
C ILE A 2 17.77 12.87 -10.17
N ALA A 3 17.33 12.75 -8.92
CA ALA A 3 18.18 12.33 -7.81
C ALA A 3 18.86 10.96 -8.04
N LEU A 4 18.14 9.98 -8.60
CA LEU A 4 18.73 8.67 -8.90
C LEU A 4 19.82 8.77 -9.98
N GLN A 5 19.59 9.59 -11.01
CA GLN A 5 20.56 9.80 -12.07
C GLN A 5 21.82 10.51 -11.56
N GLU A 6 21.67 11.50 -10.67
CA GLU A 6 22.81 12.16 -10.03
C GLU A 6 23.65 11.16 -9.21
N LEU A 7 23.00 10.38 -8.34
CA LEU A 7 23.68 9.36 -7.53
C LEU A 7 24.45 8.37 -8.41
N CYS A 8 23.80 7.84 -9.44
CA CYS A 8 24.35 6.76 -10.25
C CYS A 8 25.34 7.19 -11.34
N ASN A 9 25.07 8.31 -12.01
CA ASN A 9 25.85 8.75 -13.16
C ASN A 9 26.94 9.75 -12.79
N ASN A 10 26.72 10.55 -11.73
CA ASN A 10 27.63 11.63 -11.36
C ASN A 10 28.39 11.35 -10.06
N MET A 11 27.84 10.52 -9.16
CA MET A 11 28.44 10.26 -7.84
C MET A 11 28.98 8.84 -7.67
N GLY A 12 28.90 8.00 -8.71
CA GLY A 12 29.51 6.66 -8.72
C GLY A 12 28.75 5.58 -7.95
N VAL A 13 27.46 5.77 -7.67
CA VAL A 13 26.64 4.70 -7.06
C VAL A 13 26.32 3.64 -8.11
N ASP A 14 26.75 2.40 -7.88
CA ASP A 14 26.54 1.28 -8.81
C ASP A 14 25.27 0.49 -8.53
N ASN A 15 24.92 0.31 -7.25
CA ASN A 15 23.74 -0.43 -6.80
C ASN A 15 22.98 0.36 -5.74
N ILE A 16 21.65 0.30 -5.80
CA ILE A 16 20.75 0.83 -4.78
C ILE A 16 19.95 -0.32 -4.20
N ILE A 17 19.92 -0.43 -2.88
CA ILE A 17 19.07 -1.38 -2.15
C ILE A 17 18.07 -0.54 -1.36
N THR A 18 16.78 -0.79 -1.58
CA THR A 18 15.67 -0.08 -0.93
C THR A 18 14.58 -1.05 -0.50
N PHE A 19 13.65 -0.54 0.29
CA PHE A 19 12.49 -1.28 0.76
C PHE A 19 11.20 -0.62 0.27
N ASP A 20 10.28 -1.43 -0.24
CA ASP A 20 8.92 -1.06 -0.67
C ASP A 20 8.81 0.31 -1.38
N ALA A 21 9.60 0.53 -2.44
CA ALA A 21 9.51 1.76 -3.22
C ALA A 21 8.06 2.00 -3.70
N HIS A 22 7.52 3.20 -3.43
CA HIS A 22 6.15 3.61 -3.76
C HIS A 22 5.77 3.25 -5.21
N ASP A 23 6.67 3.51 -6.16
CA ASP A 23 6.57 3.04 -7.53
C ASP A 23 7.88 2.37 -7.95
N PRO A 24 7.93 1.03 -8.11
CA PRO A 24 9.13 0.31 -8.49
C PRO A 24 9.63 0.70 -9.90
N ARG A 25 8.78 1.30 -10.75
CA ARG A 25 9.16 1.78 -12.09
C ARG A 25 10.18 2.92 -12.03
N VAL A 26 10.44 3.50 -10.86
CA VAL A 26 11.51 4.46 -10.63
C VAL A 26 12.89 3.94 -11.10
N GLN A 27 13.09 2.61 -11.09
CA GLN A 27 14.26 1.93 -11.64
C GLN A 27 14.54 2.30 -13.12
N ASN A 28 13.50 2.59 -13.92
CA ASN A 28 13.64 2.95 -15.32
C ASN A 28 14.44 4.25 -15.54
N ALA A 29 14.62 5.06 -14.50
CA ALA A 29 15.47 6.26 -14.57
C ALA A 29 16.98 5.93 -14.63
N ILE A 30 17.37 4.74 -14.18
CA ILE A 30 18.75 4.25 -14.08
C ILE A 30 18.86 2.78 -14.57
N PRO A 31 18.47 2.48 -15.81
CA PRO A 31 18.26 1.10 -16.28
C PRO A 31 19.54 0.25 -16.35
N LEU A 32 20.71 0.88 -16.30
CA LEU A 32 22.02 0.22 -16.35
C LEU A 32 22.65 0.00 -14.96
N LYS A 33 21.91 0.33 -13.89
CA LYS A 33 22.40 0.25 -12.51
C LYS A 33 21.58 -0.76 -11.72
N GLY A 34 22.19 -1.37 -10.71
CA GLY A 34 21.48 -2.29 -9.84
C GLY A 34 20.45 -1.54 -9.01
N PHE A 35 19.23 -2.08 -8.94
CA PHE A 35 18.16 -1.55 -8.10
C PHE A 35 17.40 -2.72 -7.49
N GLU A 36 17.69 -2.97 -6.22
CA GLU A 36 17.03 -4.02 -5.44
C GLU A 36 15.93 -3.38 -4.59
N ASN A 37 14.68 -3.73 -4.86
CA ASN A 37 13.52 -3.29 -4.09
C ASN A 37 12.96 -4.46 -3.29
N VAL A 38 13.31 -4.54 -2.01
CA VAL A 38 12.90 -5.63 -1.13
C VAL A 38 11.53 -5.34 -0.55
N GLN A 39 10.60 -6.30 -0.66
CA GLN A 39 9.29 -6.20 -0.04
C GLN A 39 9.35 -6.64 1.44
N PRO A 40 8.98 -5.78 2.40
CA PRO A 40 9.05 -6.10 3.82
C PRO A 40 7.86 -6.95 4.32
N ALA A 41 7.01 -7.47 3.42
CA ALA A 41 5.73 -8.08 3.76
C ALA A 41 5.84 -9.20 4.81
N TYR A 42 6.83 -10.09 4.69
CA TYR A 42 7.06 -11.12 5.70
C TYR A 42 7.37 -10.55 7.10
N GLN A 43 8.21 -9.50 7.17
CA GLN A 43 8.54 -8.86 8.44
C GLN A 43 7.33 -8.13 9.03
N MET A 44 6.50 -7.53 8.20
CA MET A 44 5.25 -6.88 8.63
C MET A 44 4.25 -7.90 9.17
N ILE A 45 4.03 -9.03 8.46
CA ILE A 45 3.17 -10.13 8.93
C ILE A 45 3.71 -10.70 10.25
N LYS A 46 5.02 -10.95 10.32
CA LYS A 46 5.66 -11.43 11.55
C LYS A 46 5.47 -10.44 12.71
N ALA A 47 5.62 -9.15 12.46
CA ALA A 47 5.39 -8.14 13.49
C ALA A 47 3.93 -8.12 13.94
N LEU A 48 2.98 -8.17 13.00
CA LEU A 48 1.54 -8.23 13.30
C LEU A 48 1.21 -9.41 14.22
N VAL A 49 1.58 -10.63 13.81
CA VAL A 49 1.24 -11.87 14.54
C VAL A 49 1.91 -11.95 15.92
N ASN A 50 3.07 -11.31 16.10
CA ASN A 50 3.77 -11.34 17.39
C ASN A 50 3.41 -10.18 18.34
N ASN A 51 2.70 -9.15 17.87
CA ASN A 51 2.39 -7.95 18.67
C ASN A 51 0.90 -7.66 18.82
N VAL A 52 0.05 -8.32 18.04
CA VAL A 52 -1.40 -8.28 18.20
C VAL A 52 -1.80 -9.62 18.76
N ASP A 53 -2.27 -9.61 20.00
CA ASP A 53 -2.87 -10.77 20.64
C ASP A 53 -4.16 -11.16 19.90
N ASP A 54 -4.80 -12.28 20.27
CA ASP A 54 -6.14 -12.70 19.80
C ASP A 54 -6.46 -12.69 18.29
N LEU A 55 -5.44 -12.58 17.44
CA LEU A 55 -5.59 -12.53 15.98
C LEU A 55 -6.02 -13.90 15.42
N HIS A 56 -7.19 -13.94 14.78
CA HIS A 56 -7.70 -15.12 14.08
C HIS A 56 -7.47 -14.99 12.56
N LEU A 57 -6.42 -15.64 12.06
CA LEU A 57 -6.02 -15.61 10.65
C LEU A 57 -6.87 -16.57 9.79
N ASP A 58 -8.14 -16.23 9.59
CA ASP A 58 -9.04 -16.92 8.67
C ASP A 58 -10.06 -15.96 8.04
N LYS A 59 -10.79 -16.44 7.02
CA LYS A 59 -11.71 -15.59 6.23
C LYS A 59 -12.97 -15.23 6.99
N GLU A 60 -13.34 -16.01 7.98
CA GLU A 60 -14.52 -15.82 8.81
C GLU A 60 -14.31 -14.66 9.78
N HIS A 61 -13.10 -14.49 10.31
CA HIS A 61 -12.77 -13.50 11.34
C HIS A 61 -11.95 -12.31 10.85
N MET A 62 -11.27 -12.39 9.70
CA MET A 62 -10.35 -11.33 9.27
C MET A 62 -10.39 -11.04 7.76
N MET A 63 -10.11 -9.79 7.40
CA MET A 63 -10.03 -9.33 6.01
C MET A 63 -8.85 -8.38 5.81
N VAL A 64 -8.19 -8.48 4.65
CA VAL A 64 -7.23 -7.46 4.18
C VAL A 64 -7.97 -6.40 3.38
N VAL A 65 -7.70 -5.12 3.65
CA VAL A 65 -8.34 -3.99 2.97
C VAL A 65 -7.31 -3.05 2.37
N SER A 66 -7.44 -2.77 1.07
CA SER A 66 -6.67 -1.72 0.41
C SER A 66 -7.33 -0.35 0.64
N PRO A 67 -6.60 0.67 1.11
CA PRO A 67 -7.16 2.00 1.35
C PRO A 67 -7.50 2.76 0.05
N ASP A 68 -6.88 2.36 -1.07
CA ASP A 68 -7.19 2.83 -2.42
C ASP A 68 -6.76 1.81 -3.49
N GLU A 69 -6.82 2.20 -4.76
CA GLU A 69 -6.39 1.37 -5.90
C GLU A 69 -4.87 1.13 -5.93
N GLY A 70 -4.06 2.09 -5.46
CA GLY A 70 -2.60 2.02 -5.51
C GLY A 70 -2.03 0.92 -4.61
N GLY A 71 -2.67 0.67 -3.47
CA GLY A 71 -2.29 -0.39 -2.53
C GLY A 71 -2.76 -1.81 -2.93
N MET A 72 -3.50 -1.96 -4.04
CA MET A 72 -4.23 -3.20 -4.31
C MET A 72 -3.32 -4.40 -4.57
N SER A 73 -2.24 -4.23 -5.34
CA SER A 73 -1.28 -5.31 -5.62
C SER A 73 -0.60 -5.82 -4.36
N ARG A 74 -0.29 -4.91 -3.42
CA ARG A 74 0.24 -5.24 -2.10
C ARG A 74 -0.81 -6.02 -1.30
N CYS A 75 -2.04 -5.54 -1.22
CA CYS A 75 -3.10 -6.22 -0.47
C CYS A 75 -3.42 -7.61 -1.02
N ILE A 76 -3.37 -7.82 -2.34
CA ILE A 76 -3.49 -9.15 -2.97
C ILE A 76 -2.40 -10.11 -2.46
N TYR A 77 -1.16 -9.64 -2.33
CA TYR A 77 -0.08 -10.46 -1.80
C TYR A 77 -0.36 -10.89 -0.35
N TYR A 78 -0.74 -9.95 0.51
CA TYR A 78 -1.07 -10.26 1.91
C TYR A 78 -2.25 -11.22 2.01
N SER A 79 -3.35 -10.98 1.29
CA SER A 79 -4.53 -11.85 1.32
C SER A 79 -4.21 -13.25 0.81
N THR A 80 -3.36 -13.37 -0.22
CA THR A 80 -2.96 -14.68 -0.77
C THR A 80 -2.09 -15.46 0.21
N VAL A 81 -1.10 -14.81 0.83
CA VAL A 81 -0.19 -15.46 1.78
C VAL A 81 -0.90 -15.85 3.08
N LEU A 82 -1.84 -15.03 3.54
CA LEU A 82 -2.59 -15.27 4.78
C LEU A 82 -3.87 -16.09 4.56
N GLY A 83 -4.28 -16.32 3.31
CA GLY A 83 -5.52 -17.00 2.98
C GLY A 83 -6.79 -16.22 3.34
N LEU A 84 -6.72 -14.89 3.39
CA LEU A 84 -7.80 -14.00 3.82
C LEU A 84 -8.62 -13.47 2.63
N ASP A 85 -9.82 -12.96 2.92
CA ASP A 85 -10.59 -12.17 1.95
C ASP A 85 -9.94 -10.80 1.72
N LEU A 86 -10.22 -10.22 0.54
CA LEU A 86 -9.72 -8.92 0.12
C LEU A 86 -10.87 -7.95 -0.11
N GLY A 87 -10.81 -6.80 0.55
CA GLY A 87 -11.62 -5.63 0.28
C GLY A 87 -10.79 -4.45 -0.21
N MET A 88 -11.45 -3.43 -0.74
CA MET A 88 -10.81 -2.16 -1.06
C MET A 88 -11.75 -0.98 -0.91
N PHE A 89 -11.20 0.19 -0.61
CA PHE A 89 -11.91 1.44 -0.75
C PHE A 89 -11.64 2.06 -2.11
N TYR A 90 -12.71 2.36 -2.84
CA TYR A 90 -12.63 3.05 -4.11
C TYR A 90 -12.96 4.53 -3.92
N LYS A 91 -11.99 5.39 -4.29
CA LYS A 91 -12.12 6.86 -4.27
C LYS A 91 -12.48 7.34 -5.67
N ARG A 92 -13.76 7.64 -5.92
CA ARG A 92 -14.17 8.28 -7.18
C ARG A 92 -13.85 9.77 -7.10
N ARG A 93 -13.02 10.28 -8.00
CA ARG A 93 -12.69 11.72 -8.08
C ARG A 93 -13.42 12.41 -9.23
N ASP A 94 -13.77 13.68 -9.04
CA ASP A 94 -14.26 14.55 -10.12
C ASP A 94 -13.08 15.17 -10.86
N TYR A 95 -12.73 14.60 -12.02
CA TYR A 95 -11.65 15.13 -12.85
C TYR A 95 -12.03 16.39 -13.62
N SER A 96 -13.30 16.80 -13.63
CA SER A 96 -13.77 18.01 -14.32
C SER A 96 -13.47 19.30 -13.57
N ARG A 97 -13.16 19.20 -12.26
CA ARG A 97 -12.93 20.35 -11.38
C ARG A 97 -11.68 20.17 -10.54
N VAL A 98 -10.94 21.26 -10.31
CA VAL A 98 -9.83 21.31 -9.37
C VAL A 98 -10.19 22.29 -8.26
N VAL A 99 -10.21 21.82 -7.02
CA VAL A 99 -10.49 22.62 -5.82
C VAL A 99 -9.28 22.49 -4.90
N ASN A 100 -8.65 23.61 -4.51
CA ASN A 100 -7.46 23.62 -3.65
C ASN A 100 -6.30 22.75 -4.17
N GLY A 101 -6.07 22.75 -5.49
CA GLY A 101 -4.98 22.01 -6.12
C GLY A 101 -5.19 20.50 -6.26
N ARG A 102 -6.37 19.97 -5.91
CA ARG A 102 -6.72 18.55 -6.07
C ARG A 102 -8.11 18.39 -6.69
N ASN A 103 -8.32 17.27 -7.38
CA ASN A 103 -9.65 16.87 -7.82
C ASN A 103 -10.48 16.39 -6.61
N PRO A 104 -11.70 16.92 -6.39
CA PRO A 104 -12.50 16.57 -5.22
C PRO A 104 -12.96 15.11 -5.29
N ILE A 105 -13.03 14.44 -4.13
CA ILE A 105 -13.53 13.07 -4.00
C ILE A 105 -15.06 13.14 -3.98
N LEU A 106 -15.70 12.51 -4.97
CA LEU A 106 -17.14 12.41 -5.10
C LEU A 106 -17.72 11.30 -4.22
N GLN A 107 -17.00 10.20 -4.07
CA GLN A 107 -17.48 9.04 -3.34
C GLN A 107 -16.32 8.22 -2.79
N HIS A 108 -16.47 7.79 -1.54
CA HIS A 108 -15.66 6.77 -0.90
C HIS A 108 -16.54 5.54 -0.72
N GLN A 109 -16.27 4.47 -1.47
CA GLN A 109 -17.09 3.27 -1.45
C GLN A 109 -16.24 2.06 -1.10
N PHE A 110 -16.67 1.29 -0.11
CA PHE A 110 -16.10 -0.01 0.18
C PHE A 110 -16.57 -1.06 -0.85
N LEU A 111 -15.62 -1.83 -1.37
CA LEU A 111 -15.84 -2.94 -2.30
C LEU A 111 -15.26 -4.21 -1.65
N GLY A 112 -16.12 -5.15 -1.26
CA GLY A 112 -15.72 -6.38 -0.59
C GLY A 112 -16.92 -7.15 -0.04
N SER A 113 -16.65 -8.29 0.59
CA SER A 113 -17.65 -9.01 1.40
C SER A 113 -17.93 -8.26 2.71
N ASN A 114 -18.96 -8.68 3.46
CA ASN A 114 -19.30 -8.03 4.73
C ASN A 114 -18.09 -8.06 5.70
N ILE A 115 -17.81 -6.90 6.31
CA ILE A 115 -16.72 -6.70 7.29
C ILE A 115 -17.21 -6.71 8.74
N GLU A 116 -18.53 -6.72 8.96
CA GLU A 116 -19.11 -6.68 10.30
C GLU A 116 -18.62 -7.85 11.17
N GLY A 117 -18.09 -7.53 12.34
CA GLY A 117 -17.56 -8.51 13.28
C GLY A 117 -16.20 -9.11 12.93
N LYS A 118 -15.54 -8.61 11.88
CA LYS A 118 -14.19 -9.04 11.47
C LYS A 118 -13.11 -8.03 11.87
N ASP A 119 -11.91 -8.54 12.09
CA ASP A 119 -10.69 -7.74 12.13
C ASP A 119 -10.31 -7.28 10.72
N VAL A 120 -9.95 -6.00 10.59
CA VAL A 120 -9.63 -5.38 9.30
C VAL A 120 -8.16 -4.97 9.26
N MET A 121 -7.38 -5.64 8.41
CA MET A 121 -5.98 -5.29 8.15
C MET A 121 -5.88 -4.35 6.97
N VAL A 122 -5.67 -3.06 7.25
CA VAL A 122 -5.42 -2.05 6.22
C VAL A 122 -3.93 -2.01 5.89
N VAL A 123 -3.58 -2.15 4.61
CA VAL A 123 -2.18 -2.21 4.17
C VAL A 123 -1.90 -1.15 3.11
N ASP A 124 -0.82 -0.40 3.29
CA ASP A 124 -0.32 0.60 2.33
C ASP A 124 1.21 0.61 2.31
N ASP A 125 1.82 1.30 1.35
CA ASP A 125 3.29 1.42 1.27
C ASP A 125 3.86 2.39 2.31
N MET A 126 3.15 3.48 2.57
CA MET A 126 3.60 4.50 3.52
C MET A 126 2.44 5.27 4.15
N ILE A 127 2.65 5.76 5.36
CA ILE A 127 1.73 6.67 6.03
C ILE A 127 2.42 8.03 6.16
N SER A 128 1.84 9.05 5.53
CA SER A 128 2.34 10.44 5.61
C SER A 128 1.49 11.29 6.54
N SER A 129 0.35 11.83 6.08
CA SER A 129 -0.59 12.57 6.93
C SER A 129 -1.51 11.67 7.76
N GLY A 130 -1.65 10.40 7.36
CA GLY A 130 -2.60 9.46 7.97
C GLY A 130 -4.06 9.64 7.54
N GLU A 131 -4.39 10.65 6.72
CA GLU A 131 -5.77 10.92 6.32
C GLU A 131 -6.45 9.71 5.65
N SER A 132 -5.76 9.05 4.70
CA SER A 132 -6.29 7.84 4.05
C SER A 132 -6.64 6.74 5.06
N MET A 133 -5.77 6.51 6.05
CA MET A 133 -5.98 5.49 7.08
C MET A 133 -7.14 5.85 8.01
N LEU A 134 -7.22 7.12 8.42
CA LEU A 134 -8.30 7.62 9.27
C LEU A 134 -9.65 7.65 8.56
N GLU A 135 -9.68 7.92 7.26
CA GLU A 135 -10.90 7.82 6.44
C GLU A 135 -11.41 6.38 6.39
N VAL A 136 -10.51 5.42 6.17
CA VAL A 136 -10.86 3.99 6.17
C VAL A 136 -11.38 3.55 7.53
N ALA A 137 -10.69 3.91 8.61
CA ALA A 137 -11.05 3.48 9.98
C ALA A 137 -12.33 4.12 10.54
N LYS A 138 -12.84 5.20 9.94
CA LYS A 138 -14.09 5.87 10.36
C LYS A 138 -15.35 5.25 9.80
N ASN A 139 -15.24 4.47 8.71
CA ASN A 139 -16.38 3.84 8.03
C ASN A 139 -16.67 2.47 8.61
#